data_AF-A0A239F3D7-F1
#
_entry.id   AF-A0A239F3D7-F1
#
_cell.length_a   1.000
_cell.length_b   1.000
_cell.length_c   1.000
_cell.angle_alpha   90.00
_cell.angle_beta   90.00
_cell.angle_gamma   90.00
#
_symmetry.space_group_name_H-M   'P 1'
#
loop_
_entity.id
_entity.type
_entity.pdbx_description
1 polymer ?
#
loop_
_entity_poly.entity_id
_entity_poly.type
_entity_poly.pdbx_seq_one_letter_code
_entity_poly.pdbx_strand_id
1 'polypeptide(L)'
;MVLSTIAARFSAAPKSTKLSLAGLAAGIAGLVVQWVADPAKFGGFPPGILFIAACAALVVVASGRWWAPVSGVLISLWIVVGGWAAGQMTPNFRSGDAGTVTGTAVMTLGLVFAAVTGTTAMIAGRRARTDTPAR
;
A
#
# COMPACT_ATOMS: atom_id res chain seq x y z
N MET A 1 -16.14 -10.18 17.40
CA MET A 1 -14.85 -10.66 17.97
C MET A 1 -13.66 -10.39 17.04
N VAL A 2 -13.69 -10.80 15.77
CA VAL A 2 -12.58 -10.60 14.79
C VAL A 2 -12.21 -9.12 14.61
N LEU A 3 -13.20 -8.22 14.46
CA LEU A 3 -12.97 -6.79 14.27
C LEU A 3 -12.23 -6.14 15.46
N SER A 4 -12.55 -6.57 16.70
CA SER A 4 -11.87 -6.10 17.92
C SER A 4 -10.40 -6.52 17.96
N THR A 5 -10.08 -7.73 17.49
CA THR A 5 -8.70 -8.22 17.42
C THR A 5 -7.88 -7.44 16.39
N ILE A 6 -8.47 -7.13 15.23
CA ILE A 6 -7.83 -6.33 14.18
C ILE A 6 -7.56 -4.90 14.66
N ALA A 7 -8.53 -4.28 15.33
CA ALA A 7 -8.37 -2.93 15.91
C ALA A 7 -7.25 -2.89 16.97
N ALA A 8 -7.19 -3.90 17.84
CA ALA A 8 -6.12 -4.02 18.84
C ALA A 8 -4.73 -4.20 18.19
N ARG A 9 -4.64 -5.06 17.17
CA ARG A 9 -3.41 -5.32 16.38
C ARG A 9 -2.93 -4.08 15.63
N PHE A 10 -3.85 -3.28 15.11
CA PHE A 10 -3.54 -2.01 14.47
C PHE A 10 -3.05 -0.99 15.50
N SER A 11 -3.73 -0.87 16.65
CA SER A 11 -3.34 0.07 17.71
C SER A 11 -1.94 -0.22 18.28
N ALA A 12 -1.62 -1.50 18.46
CA ALA A 12 -0.32 -1.95 18.93
C ALA A 12 0.81 -1.88 17.88
N ALA A 13 0.49 -1.60 16.61
CA ALA A 13 1.49 -1.57 15.55
C ALA A 13 2.46 -0.38 15.68
N PRO A 14 3.73 -0.54 15.28
CA PRO A 14 4.68 0.57 15.20
C PRO A 14 4.15 1.72 14.34
N LYS A 15 4.54 2.96 14.67
CA LYS A 15 4.12 4.17 13.93
C LYS A 15 4.41 4.06 12.43
N SER A 16 5.57 3.52 12.05
CA SER A 16 5.97 3.31 10.65
C SER A 16 5.09 2.29 9.93
N THR A 17 4.65 1.21 10.60
CA THR A 17 3.66 0.26 10.04
C THR A 17 2.32 0.93 9.79
N LYS A 18 1.86 1.79 10.72
CA LYS A 18 0.62 2.57 10.53
C LYS A 18 0.73 3.54 9.35
N LEU A 19 1.86 4.20 9.20
CA LEU A 19 2.13 5.06 8.04
C LEU A 19 2.16 4.27 6.72
N SER A 20 2.71 3.06 6.73
CA SER A 20 2.68 2.17 5.56
C SER A 20 1.26 1.79 5.17
N LEU A 21 0.42 1.43 6.15
CA LEU A 21 -1.01 1.17 5.93
C LEU A 21 -1.76 2.39 5.40
N ALA A 22 -1.44 3.60 5.89
CA ALA A 22 -2.01 4.83 5.36
C ALA A 22 -1.61 5.07 3.89
N GLY A 23 -0.36 4.78 3.52
CA GLY A 23 0.08 4.83 2.12
C GLY A 23 -0.67 3.83 1.22
N LEU A 24 -0.88 2.60 1.70
CA LEU A 24 -1.67 1.60 0.96
C LEU A 24 -3.13 2.05 0.80
N ALA A 25 -3.72 2.67 1.83
CA ALA A 25 -5.06 3.23 1.76
C ALA A 25 -5.15 4.37 0.74
N ALA A 26 -4.15 5.26 0.69
CA ALA A 26 -4.05 6.29 -0.34
C ALA A 26 -3.89 5.67 -1.75
N GLY A 27 -3.12 4.59 -1.87
CA GLY A 27 -3.02 3.77 -3.09
C GLY A 27 -4.37 3.28 -3.60
N ILE A 28 -5.19 2.70 -2.70
CA ILE A 28 -6.56 2.27 -2.99
C ILE A 28 -7.43 3.45 -3.40
N ALA A 29 -7.39 4.56 -2.65
CA ALA A 29 -8.19 5.74 -2.95
C ALA A 29 -7.89 6.29 -4.35
N GLY A 30 -6.61 6.36 -4.73
CA GLY A 30 -6.22 6.79 -6.08
C GLY A 30 -6.74 5.88 -7.20
N LEU A 31 -6.74 4.56 -6.99
CA LEU A 31 -7.34 3.60 -7.94
C LEU A 31 -8.86 3.74 -8.03
N VAL A 32 -9.55 3.96 -6.90
CA VAL A 32 -11.00 4.18 -6.90
C VAL A 32 -11.34 5.45 -7.67
N VAL A 33 -10.59 6.53 -7.48
CA VAL A 33 -10.79 7.79 -8.23
C VAL A 33 -10.58 7.58 -9.73
N GLN A 34 -9.52 6.87 -10.14
CA GLN A 34 -9.31 6.53 -11.55
C GLN A 34 -10.46 5.70 -12.13
N TRP A 35 -10.96 4.73 -11.38
CA TRP A 35 -12.04 3.86 -11.83
C TRP A 35 -13.38 4.58 -11.96
N VAL A 36 -13.70 5.48 -11.03
CA VAL A 36 -14.93 6.30 -11.12
C VAL A 36 -14.83 7.28 -12.29
N ALA A 37 -13.63 7.79 -12.59
CA ALA A 37 -13.39 8.70 -13.69
C ALA A 37 -13.47 8.02 -15.07
N ASP A 38 -12.86 6.84 -15.21
CA ASP A 38 -12.87 6.06 -16.46
C ASP A 38 -13.06 4.55 -16.18
N PRO A 39 -14.31 4.10 -15.94
CA PRO A 39 -14.59 2.71 -15.60
C PRO A 39 -14.41 1.77 -16.80
N ALA A 40 -14.60 2.27 -18.03
CA ALA A 40 -14.50 1.48 -19.26
C ALA A 40 -13.09 0.93 -19.46
N LYS A 41 -12.07 1.69 -19.05
CA LYS A 41 -10.66 1.28 -19.08
C LYS A 41 -10.36 0.00 -18.28
N PHE A 42 -11.12 -0.26 -17.23
CA PHE A 42 -10.87 -1.40 -16.34
C PHE A 42 -11.69 -2.64 -16.69
N GLY A 43 -12.68 -2.52 -17.57
CA GLY A 43 -13.59 -3.63 -17.91
C GLY A 43 -14.37 -4.18 -16.71
N GLY A 44 -14.47 -3.43 -15.61
CA GLY A 44 -15.04 -3.87 -14.34
C GLY A 44 -14.35 -3.26 -13.12
N PHE A 45 -14.46 -3.92 -11.96
CA PHE A 45 -13.83 -3.48 -10.72
C PHE A 45 -12.31 -3.70 -10.78
N PRO A 46 -11.47 -2.69 -10.50
CA PRO A 46 -10.02 -2.82 -10.65
C PRO A 46 -9.46 -3.90 -9.72
N PRO A 47 -8.82 -4.95 -10.26
CA PRO A 47 -8.27 -6.04 -9.44
C PRO A 47 -7.17 -5.54 -8.49
N GLY A 48 -6.45 -4.47 -8.88
CA GLY A 48 -5.42 -3.84 -8.05
C GLY A 48 -5.93 -3.38 -6.68
N ILE A 49 -7.18 -2.93 -6.56
CA ILE A 49 -7.78 -2.53 -5.28
C ILE A 49 -7.87 -3.72 -4.33
N LEU A 50 -8.33 -4.88 -4.84
CA LEU A 50 -8.44 -6.11 -4.05
C LEU A 50 -7.07 -6.60 -3.59
N PHE A 51 -6.06 -6.56 -4.48
CA PHE A 51 -4.70 -6.95 -4.13
C PHE A 51 -4.09 -6.05 -3.05
N ILE A 52 -4.20 -4.73 -3.17
CA ILE A 52 -3.69 -3.81 -2.15
C ILE A 52 -4.42 -4.03 -0.81
N ALA A 53 -5.75 -4.20 -0.84
CA ALA A 53 -6.54 -4.45 0.37
C ALA A 53 -6.15 -5.76 1.06
N ALA A 54 -5.96 -6.84 0.30
CA ALA A 54 -5.50 -8.12 0.82
C ALA A 54 -4.09 -8.00 1.44
N CYS A 55 -3.17 -7.30 0.78
CA CYS A 55 -1.83 -7.04 1.31
C CYS A 55 -1.88 -6.18 2.58
N ALA A 56 -2.74 -5.15 2.64
CA ALA A 56 -2.93 -4.33 3.83
C ALA A 56 -3.49 -5.17 5.00
N ALA A 57 -4.45 -6.05 4.75
CA ALA A 57 -4.97 -6.97 5.75
C ALA A 57 -3.86 -7.90 6.27
N LEU A 58 -3.00 -8.43 5.39
CA LEU A 58 -1.83 -9.22 5.78
C LEU A 58 -0.87 -8.44 6.68
N VAL A 59 -0.58 -7.16 6.35
CA VAL A 59 0.25 -6.28 7.19
C VAL A 59 -0.35 -6.12 8.59
N VAL A 60 -1.67 -5.93 8.70
CA VAL A 60 -2.35 -5.80 9.99
C VAL A 60 -2.33 -7.11 10.79
N VAL A 61 -2.62 -8.24 10.15
CA VAL A 61 -2.60 -9.55 10.81
C VAL A 61 -1.20 -9.90 11.30
N ALA A 62 -0.18 -9.55 10.50
CA ALA A 62 1.22 -9.81 10.79
C ALA A 62 1.87 -8.75 11.70
N SER A 63 1.19 -7.68 12.14
CA SER A 63 1.78 -6.48 12.74
C SER A 63 2.74 -6.71 13.93
N GLY A 64 2.64 -7.85 14.64
CA GLY A 64 3.58 -8.26 15.68
C GLY A 64 4.90 -8.85 15.18
N ARG A 65 5.11 -8.93 13.86
CA ARG A 65 6.31 -9.51 13.23
C ARG A 65 7.06 -8.41 12.48
N TRP A 66 8.39 -8.43 12.57
CA TRP A 66 9.24 -7.44 11.90
C TRP A 66 9.08 -7.42 10.36
N TRP A 67 8.69 -8.55 9.78
CA TRP A 67 8.43 -8.71 8.34
C TRP A 67 7.00 -8.32 7.93
N ALA A 68 6.14 -7.86 8.86
CA ALA A 68 4.76 -7.49 8.54
C ALA A 68 4.61 -6.55 7.33
N PRO A 69 5.47 -5.53 7.12
CA PRO A 69 5.33 -4.60 6.00
C PRO A 69 5.74 -5.18 4.64
N VAL A 70 6.36 -6.36 4.57
CA VAL A 70 6.92 -6.92 3.32
C VAL A 70 5.88 -6.98 2.21
N SER A 71 4.68 -7.51 2.50
CA SER A 71 3.61 -7.62 1.49
C SER A 71 3.18 -6.25 0.97
N GLY A 72 3.10 -5.23 1.86
CA GLY A 72 2.79 -3.85 1.50
C GLY A 72 3.85 -3.21 0.60
N VAL A 73 5.14 -3.44 0.89
CA VAL A 73 6.24 -2.95 0.06
C VAL A 73 6.23 -3.63 -1.31
N LEU A 74 6.11 -4.95 -1.35
CA LEU A 74 6.12 -5.72 -2.60
C LEU A 74 4.97 -5.34 -3.52
N ILE A 75 3.74 -5.21 -3.00
CA ILE A 75 2.60 -4.83 -3.84
C ILE A 75 2.73 -3.38 -4.34
N SER A 76 3.26 -2.48 -3.51
CA SER A 76 3.48 -1.08 -3.90
C SER A 76 4.49 -0.97 -5.03
N LEU A 77 5.61 -1.68 -4.91
CA LEU A 77 6.63 -1.73 -5.95
C LEU A 77 6.10 -2.40 -7.23
N TRP A 78 5.39 -3.52 -7.11
CA TRP A 78 4.80 -4.21 -8.25
C TRP A 78 3.86 -3.31 -9.06
N ILE A 79 2.98 -2.56 -8.39
CA ILE A 79 2.02 -1.69 -9.08
C ILE A 79 2.71 -0.50 -9.73
N VAL A 80 3.64 0.16 -9.02
CA VAL A 80 4.35 1.33 -9.56
C VAL A 80 5.26 0.93 -10.73
N VAL A 81 6.08 -0.11 -10.54
CA VAL A 81 7.01 -0.59 -11.58
C VAL A 81 6.27 -1.25 -12.72
N GLY A 82 5.26 -2.07 -12.44
CA GLY A 82 4.43 -2.72 -13.45
C GLY A 82 3.64 -1.70 -14.28
N GLY A 83 3.06 -0.69 -13.64
CA GLY A 83 2.35 0.40 -14.33
C GLY A 83 3.26 1.25 -15.21
N TRP A 84 4.49 1.49 -14.77
CA TRP A 84 5.51 2.13 -15.62
C TRP A 84 5.91 1.21 -16.77
N ALA A 85 6.34 -0.02 -16.50
CA ALA A 85 6.84 -0.96 -17.51
C ALA A 85 5.79 -1.30 -18.58
N ALA A 86 4.50 -1.34 -18.20
CA ALA A 86 3.38 -1.52 -19.13
C ALA A 86 3.04 -0.25 -19.94
N GLY A 87 3.78 0.85 -19.75
CA GLY A 87 3.56 2.13 -20.43
C GLY A 87 2.26 2.82 -20.02
N GLN A 88 1.63 2.42 -18.92
CA GLN A 88 0.30 2.89 -18.52
C GLN A 88 0.34 4.19 -17.71
N MET A 89 1.47 4.56 -17.10
CA MET A 89 1.56 5.80 -16.32
C MET A 89 1.50 7.07 -17.18
N THR A 90 2.28 7.13 -18.26
CA THR A 90 2.36 8.33 -19.11
C THR A 90 1.02 8.71 -19.75
N PRO A 91 0.22 7.77 -20.30
CA PRO A 91 -1.12 8.07 -20.80
C PRO A 91 -2.06 8.58 -19.70
N ASN A 92 -1.97 8.03 -18.49
CA ASN A 92 -2.85 8.44 -17.39
C ASN A 92 -2.56 9.86 -16.89
N PHE A 93 -1.27 10.25 -16.88
CA PHE A 93 -0.88 11.62 -16.51
C PHE A 93 -1.15 12.64 -17.62
N ARG A 94 -1.26 12.20 -18.88
CA ARG A 94 -1.61 13.05 -20.03
C ARG A 94 -3.08 12.95 -20.44
N SER A 95 -3.87 12.24 -19.64
CA SER A 95 -5.31 12.15 -19.80
C SER A 95 -5.94 13.55 -19.80
N GLY A 96 -6.91 13.78 -20.68
CA GLY A 96 -7.77 14.97 -20.62
C GLY A 96 -8.75 14.94 -19.44
N ASP A 97 -8.93 13.77 -18.81
CA ASP A 97 -9.75 13.59 -17.62
C ASP A 97 -8.93 13.84 -16.35
N ALA A 98 -9.33 14.87 -15.60
CA ALA A 98 -8.67 15.29 -14.37
C ALA A 98 -8.72 14.21 -13.27
N GLY A 99 -9.80 13.40 -13.20
CA GLY A 99 -9.94 12.32 -12.23
C GLY A 99 -8.91 11.21 -12.46
N THR A 100 -8.64 10.86 -13.71
CA THR A 100 -7.59 9.90 -14.05
C THR A 100 -6.20 10.41 -13.67
N VAL A 101 -5.91 11.69 -13.91
CA VAL A 101 -4.62 12.31 -13.55
C VAL A 101 -4.47 12.35 -12.02
N THR A 102 -5.46 12.91 -11.31
CA THR A 102 -5.43 13.03 -9.85
C THR A 102 -5.37 11.67 -9.18
N GLY A 103 -6.17 10.71 -9.62
CA GLY A 103 -6.15 9.36 -9.08
C GLY A 103 -4.82 8.64 -9.33
N THR A 104 -4.17 8.87 -10.48
CA THR A 104 -2.83 8.32 -10.76
C THR A 104 -1.77 8.95 -9.86
N ALA A 105 -1.83 10.26 -9.65
CA ALA A 105 -0.93 10.96 -8.74
C ALA A 105 -1.08 10.46 -7.29
N VAL A 106 -2.31 10.42 -6.78
CA VAL A 106 -2.62 9.97 -5.41
C VAL A 106 -2.21 8.52 -5.21
N MET A 107 -2.52 7.64 -6.17
CA MET A 107 -2.12 6.23 -6.12
C MET A 107 -0.59 6.11 -6.05
N THR A 108 0.12 6.75 -6.97
CA THR A 108 1.58 6.62 -7.08
C THR A 108 2.28 7.15 -5.83
N LEU A 109 1.89 8.33 -5.35
CA LEU A 109 2.44 8.90 -4.12
C LEU A 109 2.13 8.05 -2.89
N GLY A 110 0.90 7.54 -2.78
CA GLY A 110 0.49 6.66 -1.69
C GLY A 110 1.31 5.36 -1.64
N LEU A 111 1.51 4.72 -2.78
CA LEU A 111 2.29 3.47 -2.88
C LEU A 111 3.78 3.70 -2.64
N VAL A 112 4.37 4.78 -3.17
CA VAL A 112 5.77 5.14 -2.87
C VAL A 112 5.94 5.40 -1.38
N PHE A 113 5.04 6.15 -0.77
CA PHE A 113 5.05 6.40 0.66
C PHE A 113 4.92 5.11 1.48
N ALA A 114 4.02 4.20 1.06
CA ALA A 114 3.85 2.89 1.69
C ALA A 114 5.12 2.03 1.62
N ALA A 115 5.81 2.05 0.47
CA ALA A 115 7.06 1.32 0.27
C ALA A 115 8.18 1.86 1.18
N VAL A 116 8.35 3.18 1.26
CA VAL A 116 9.38 3.82 2.10
C VAL A 116 9.11 3.56 3.59
N THR A 117 7.89 3.82 4.05
CA THR A 117 7.51 3.64 5.46
C THR A 117 7.47 2.17 5.87
N GLY A 118 7.09 1.27 4.97
CA GLY A 118 7.17 -0.17 5.18
C GLY A 118 8.62 -0.65 5.31
N THR A 119 9.53 -0.13 4.47
CA THR A 119 10.96 -0.45 4.53
C THR A 119 11.60 0.04 5.82
N THR A 120 11.31 1.28 6.24
CA THR A 120 11.81 1.80 7.52
C THR A 120 11.28 1.01 8.72
N ALA A 121 10.02 0.56 8.68
CA ALA A 121 9.45 -0.33 9.70
C ALA A 121 10.20 -1.66 9.81
N MET A 122 10.54 -2.28 8.67
CA MET A 122 11.32 -3.53 8.65
C MET A 122 12.72 -3.35 9.23
N ILE A 123 13.42 -2.27 8.84
CA ILE A 123 14.78 -1.98 9.32
C ILE A 123 14.76 -1.74 10.83
N ALA A 124 13.82 -0.93 11.32
CA ALA A 124 13.68 -0.66 12.76
C ALA A 124 13.35 -1.93 13.55
N GLY A 125 12.43 -2.75 13.05
CA GLY A 125 12.06 -4.03 13.68
C GLY A 125 13.20 -5.06 13.69
N ARG A 126 14.06 -5.06 12.67
CA ARG A 126 15.25 -5.92 12.62
C ARG A 126 16.28 -5.47 13.66
N ARG A 127 16.57 -4.17 13.73
CA ARG A 127 17.53 -3.59 14.69
C ARG A 127 17.16 -3.89 16.14
N ALA A 128 15.89 -3.69 16.51
CA ALA A 128 15.39 -3.97 17.87
C ALA A 128 15.54 -5.44 18.31
N ARG A 129 15.64 -6.39 17.37
CA ARG A 129 15.87 -7.81 17.67
C ARG A 129 17.34 -8.16 17.82
N THR A 130 18.23 -7.54 17.04
CA THR A 130 19.69 -7.70 17.19
C THR A 130 20.20 -7.15 18.52
N ASP A 131 19.52 -6.15 19.08
CA ASP A 131 19.90 -5.54 20.37
C ASP A 131 19.39 -6.34 21.59
N THR A 132 18.74 -7.50 21.40
CA THR A 132 18.35 -8.38 22.51
C THR A 132 19.49 -9.38 22.78
N PRO A 133 20.32 -9.19 23.83
CA PRO A 133 21.33 -10.17 24.19
C PRO A 133 20.65 -11.49 24.58
N ALA A 134 21.20 -12.61 24.09
CA ALA A 134 20.79 -13.95 24.46
C ALA A 134 20.79 -14.07 25.99
N ARG A 135 19.64 -14.40 26.57
CA ARG A 135 19.50 -14.83 27.96
C ARG A 135 19.51 -16.34 28.01
#